data_AF-A0A653ILW5-F1
#
_entry.id   AF-A0A653ILW5-F1
#
_cell.length_a   1.000
_cell.length_b   1.000
_cell.length_c   1.000
_cell.angle_alpha   90.00
_cell.angle_beta   90.00
_cell.angle_gamma   90.00
#
_symmetry.space_group_name_H-M   'P 1'
#
loop_
_entity.id
_entity.type
_entity.pdbx_description
1 polymer ?
#
loop_
_entity_poly.entity_id
_entity_poly.type
_entity_poly.pdbx_seq_one_letter_code
_entity_poly.pdbx_strand_id
1 'polypeptide(L)'
;MSQDAGTNDTPDDRMSEATSRILELEAELEAAGDATTAQGALAELKAILHDWVETVTAVVATPGVGRVVLIHANGRESRIASPDLPMLLSKPARFATET
;
A
#
# COMPACT_ATOMS: atom_id res chain seq x y z
N MET A 1 21.41 26.94 27.32
CA MET A 1 21.20 25.52 26.99
C MET A 1 19.71 25.25 27.08
N SER A 2 18.97 25.54 26.01
CA SER A 2 17.56 25.18 25.92
C SER A 2 17.51 23.85 25.17
N GLN A 3 16.94 22.86 25.85
CA GLN A 3 16.93 21.47 25.46
C GLN A 3 16.20 21.27 24.13
N ASP A 4 16.83 20.44 23.32
CA ASP A 4 16.33 19.75 22.15
C ASP A 4 15.07 18.94 22.53
N ALA A 5 13.90 19.46 22.14
CA ALA A 5 12.64 18.73 22.26
C ALA A 5 12.59 17.70 21.13
N GLY A 6 13.22 16.55 21.36
CA GLY A 6 13.07 15.39 20.49
C GLY A 6 11.60 14.99 20.45
N THR A 7 10.95 15.25 19.33
CA THR A 7 9.57 14.86 19.04
C THR A 7 9.42 13.36 19.27
N ASN A 8 8.65 13.01 20.29
CA ASN A 8 8.33 11.62 20.60
C ASN A 8 7.11 11.22 19.75
N ASP A 9 7.28 11.19 18.43
CA ASP A 9 6.22 10.80 17.49
C ASP A 9 5.86 9.33 17.71
N THR A 10 4.69 9.08 18.29
CA THR A 10 4.24 7.71 18.52
C THR A 10 3.78 7.08 17.19
N PRO A 11 3.76 5.74 17.07
CA PRO A 11 3.22 5.07 15.88
C PRO A 11 1.78 5.49 15.54
N ASP A 12 0.97 5.77 16.55
CA ASP A 12 -0.42 6.21 16.39
C ASP A 12 -0.49 7.62 15.78
N ASP A 13 0.41 8.52 16.18
CA ASP A 13 0.48 9.88 15.63
C ASP A 13 0.82 9.86 14.14
N ARG A 14 1.82 9.05 13.74
CA ARG A 14 2.23 8.92 12.32
C ARG A 14 1.13 8.32 11.44
N MET A 15 0.39 7.35 11.96
CA MET A 15 -0.75 6.75 11.26
C MET A 15 -1.89 7.76 11.09
N SER A 16 -2.20 8.52 12.14
CA SER A 16 -3.23 9.57 12.08
C SER A 16 -2.86 10.65 11.06
N GLU A 17 -1.62 11.13 11.08
CA GLU A 17 -1.13 12.13 10.13
C GLU A 17 -1.23 11.63 8.68
N ALA A 18 -0.76 10.41 8.41
CA ALA A 18 -0.83 9.84 7.07
C ALA A 18 -2.28 9.69 6.58
N THR A 19 -3.18 9.29 7.47
CA THR A 19 -4.60 9.14 7.16
C THR A 19 -5.24 10.48 6.82
N SER A 20 -5.06 11.49 7.68
CA SER A 20 -5.59 12.83 7.46
C SER A 20 -5.08 13.43 6.16
N ARG A 21 -3.78 13.30 5.88
CA ARG A 21 -3.16 13.78 4.65
C ARG A 21 -3.80 13.18 3.39
N ILE A 22 -4.10 11.88 3.39
CA ILE A 22 -4.74 11.22 2.25
C ILE A 22 -6.18 11.73 2.09
N LEU A 23 -6.94 11.83 3.18
CA LEU A 23 -8.31 12.34 3.14
C LEU A 23 -8.38 13.78 2.61
N GLU A 24 -7.43 14.63 3.00
CA GLU A 24 -7.31 16.00 2.47
C GLU A 24 -7.04 15.99 0.96
N LEU A 25 -6.12 15.15 0.47
CA LEU A 25 -5.82 15.02 -0.96
C LEU A 25 -7.03 14.51 -1.78
N GLU A 26 -7.79 13.55 -1.24
CA GLU A 26 -9.00 13.07 -1.92
C GLU A 26 -10.10 14.13 -1.94
N ALA A 27 -10.23 14.91 -0.85
CA ALA A 27 -11.17 16.02 -0.80
C ALA A 27 -10.83 17.13 -1.81
N GLU A 28 -9.54 17.42 -2.03
CA GLU A 28 -9.08 18.32 -3.11
C GLU A 28 -9.49 17.85 -4.51
N LEU A 29 -9.69 16.54 -4.69
CA LEU A 29 -10.18 15.94 -5.94
C LEU A 29 -11.71 15.87 -6.00
N GLU A 30 -12.42 16.54 -5.08
CA GLU A 30 -13.88 16.49 -4.90
C GLU A 30 -14.40 15.05 -4.70
N ALA A 31 -13.56 14.17 -4.17
CA ALA A 31 -13.87 12.79 -3.86
C ALA A 31 -14.12 12.62 -2.36
N ALA A 32 -15.13 11.82 -2.01
CA ALA A 32 -15.36 11.42 -0.62
C ALA A 32 -14.41 10.27 -0.26
N GLY A 33 -13.52 10.50 0.71
CA GLY A 33 -12.68 9.47 1.31
C GLY A 33 -13.26 8.94 2.62
N ASP A 34 -12.99 7.67 2.92
CA ASP A 34 -13.22 7.07 4.24
C ASP A 34 -11.95 6.38 4.70
N ALA A 35 -11.66 6.48 5.99
CA ALA A 35 -10.51 5.85 6.60
C ALA A 35 -10.87 5.21 7.94
N THR A 36 -10.40 3.98 8.14
CA THR A 36 -10.64 3.24 9.37
C THR A 36 -9.35 2.70 9.96
N THR A 37 -9.15 2.95 11.25
CA THR A 37 -8.05 2.43 12.06
C THR A 37 -8.54 1.56 13.21
N ALA A 38 -9.87 1.47 13.39
CA ALA A 38 -10.49 0.68 14.44
C ALA A 38 -10.25 -0.82 14.19
N GLN A 39 -9.71 -1.54 15.18
CA GLN A 39 -9.16 -2.88 14.98
C GLN A 39 -10.20 -3.88 14.43
N GLY A 40 -11.46 -3.80 14.89
CA GLY A 40 -12.53 -4.68 14.42
C GLY A 40 -12.88 -4.44 12.95
N ALA A 41 -13.16 -3.19 12.59
CA ALA A 41 -13.47 -2.81 11.21
C ALA A 41 -12.28 -3.04 10.27
N LEU A 42 -11.07 -2.76 10.73
CA LEU A 42 -9.85 -2.98 9.96
C LEU A 42 -9.61 -4.47 9.67
N ALA A 43 -9.92 -5.37 10.62
CA ALA A 43 -9.80 -6.81 10.41
C ALA A 43 -10.78 -7.30 9.33
N GLU A 44 -12.01 -6.81 9.34
CA GLU A 44 -13.02 -7.11 8.31
C GLU A 44 -12.58 -6.64 6.93
N LEU A 45 -12.14 -5.38 6.81
CA LEU A 45 -11.65 -4.84 5.53
C LEU A 45 -10.43 -5.60 5.01
N LYS A 46 -9.52 -6.02 5.89
CA LYS A 46 -8.37 -6.86 5.50
C LYS A 46 -8.81 -8.20 4.93
N ALA A 47 -9.80 -8.84 5.53
CA ALA A 47 -10.34 -10.11 5.03
C ALA A 47 -10.93 -9.95 3.62
N ILE A 48 -11.76 -8.92 3.42
CA ILE A 48 -12.33 -8.60 2.10
C ILE A 48 -11.23 -8.32 1.07
N LEU A 49 -10.20 -7.54 1.44
CA LEU A 49 -9.08 -7.25 0.55
C LEU A 49 -8.30 -8.52 0.20
N HIS A 50 -8.09 -9.43 1.15
CA HIS A 50 -7.42 -10.71 0.89
C HIS A 50 -8.23 -11.57 -0.09
N ASP A 51 -9.54 -11.74 0.14
CA ASP A 51 -10.42 -12.48 -0.77
C ASP A 51 -10.41 -11.88 -2.19
N TRP A 52 -10.36 -10.56 -2.28
CA TRP A 52 -10.23 -9.89 -3.57
C TRP A 52 -8.87 -10.14 -4.23
N VAL A 53 -7.76 -10.11 -3.48
CA VAL A 53 -6.40 -10.40 -4.00
C VAL A 53 -6.31 -11.84 -4.53
N GLU A 54 -7.03 -12.80 -3.95
CA GLU A 54 -7.07 -14.19 -4.44
C GLU A 54 -7.62 -14.31 -5.87
N THR A 55 -8.34 -13.30 -6.37
CA THR A 55 -8.82 -13.28 -7.77
C THR A 55 -7.73 -12.92 -8.79
N VAL A 56 -6.55 -12.50 -8.32
CA VAL A 56 -5.43 -12.05 -9.18
C VAL A 56 -4.77 -13.25 -9.84
N THR A 57 -4.72 -13.23 -11.17
CA THR A 57 -4.10 -14.28 -11.98
C THR A 57 -2.71 -13.92 -12.46
N ALA A 58 -2.35 -12.64 -12.50
CA ALA A 58 -1.00 -12.19 -12.84
C ALA A 58 -0.65 -10.88 -12.15
N VAL A 59 0.65 -10.69 -11.92
CA VAL A 59 1.23 -9.52 -11.25
C VAL A 59 2.39 -8.97 -12.08
N VAL A 60 2.36 -7.68 -12.37
CA VAL A 60 3.45 -6.95 -13.03
C VAL A 60 4.02 -5.93 -12.05
N ALA A 61 5.23 -6.19 -11.54
CA ALA A 61 5.96 -5.26 -10.68
C ALA A 61 6.92 -4.41 -11.52
N THR A 62 6.89 -3.09 -11.36
CA THR A 62 7.82 -2.17 -12.02
C THR A 62 8.54 -1.31 -10.97
N PRO A 63 9.62 -1.85 -10.36
CA PRO A 63 10.39 -1.15 -9.34
C PRO A 63 10.86 0.25 -9.74
N GLY A 64 11.30 0.42 -10.98
CA GLY A 64 11.83 1.70 -11.46
C GLY A 64 10.85 2.87 -11.44
N VAL A 65 9.54 2.62 -11.28
CA VAL A 65 8.51 3.67 -11.20
C VAL A 65 7.55 3.49 -10.00
N GLY A 66 7.91 2.64 -9.03
CA GLY A 66 7.11 2.47 -7.81
C GLY A 66 5.67 1.98 -8.05
N ARG A 67 5.48 1.04 -8.98
CA ARG A 67 4.13 0.59 -9.40
C ARG A 67 3.99 -0.92 -9.46
N VAL A 68 2.81 -1.40 -9.06
CA VAL A 68 2.36 -2.77 -9.27
C VAL A 68 1.04 -2.75 -10.04
N VAL A 69 0.92 -3.62 -11.04
CA VAL A 69 -0.35 -3.86 -11.74
C VAL A 69 -0.79 -5.29 -11.45
N LEU A 70 -2.00 -5.42 -10.94
CA LEU A 70 -2.67 -6.71 -10.70
C LEU A 70 -3.65 -6.96 -11.84
N ILE A 71 -3.63 -8.18 -12.40
CA ILE A 71 -4.55 -8.62 -13.45
C ILE A 71 -5.44 -9.70 -12.85
N HIS A 72 -6.75 -9.47 -12.85
CA HIS A 72 -7.75 -10.35 -12.27
C HIS A 72 -8.23 -11.41 -13.26
N ALA A 73 -8.86 -12.47 -12.74
CA ALA A 73 -9.44 -13.55 -13.56
C ALA A 73 -10.47 -13.07 -14.61
N ASN A 74 -11.12 -11.93 -14.37
CA ASN A 74 -12.04 -11.30 -15.32
C ASN A 74 -11.34 -10.41 -16.38
N GLY A 75 -10.00 -10.38 -16.40
CA GLY A 75 -9.18 -9.58 -17.30
C GLY A 75 -9.05 -8.11 -16.92
N ARG A 76 -9.66 -7.65 -15.82
CA ARG A 76 -9.54 -6.25 -15.38
C ARG A 76 -8.18 -6.01 -14.70
N GLU A 77 -7.72 -4.77 -14.81
CA GLU A 77 -6.48 -4.30 -14.19
C GLU A 77 -6.76 -3.43 -12.97
N SER A 78 -5.93 -3.61 -11.95
CA SER A 78 -5.86 -2.75 -10.77
C SER A 78 -4.44 -2.22 -10.61
N ARG A 79 -4.29 -0.90 -10.44
CA ARG A 79 -2.98 -0.25 -10.36
C ARG A 79 -2.72 0.23 -8.95
N ILE A 80 -1.65 -0.27 -8.35
CA ILE A 80 -1.20 0.13 -7.02
C ILE A 80 0.03 1.01 -7.18
N ALA A 81 -0.10 2.28 -6.79
CA ALA A 81 1.05 3.14 -6.56
C ALA A 81 1.61 2.81 -5.17
N SER A 82 2.84 2.30 -5.13
CA SER A 82 3.48 1.95 -3.86
C SER A 82 4.99 2.07 -3.98
N PRO A 83 5.65 2.78 -3.06
CA PRO A 83 7.11 2.90 -3.07
C PRO A 83 7.79 1.55 -2.83
N ASP A 84 7.21 0.70 -1.97
CA ASP A 84 7.89 -0.49 -1.45
C ASP A 84 7.40 -1.80 -2.06
N LEU A 85 6.10 -1.90 -2.38
CA LEU A 85 5.50 -3.14 -2.84
C LEU A 85 6.17 -3.73 -4.10
N PRO A 86 6.54 -2.95 -5.14
CA PRO A 86 7.22 -3.50 -6.30
C PRO A 86 8.56 -4.15 -5.96
N MET A 87 9.30 -3.59 -4.99
CA MET A 87 10.58 -4.12 -4.53
C MET A 87 10.38 -5.45 -3.80
N LEU A 88 9.37 -5.52 -2.92
CA LEU A 88 9.03 -6.75 -2.18
C LEU A 88 8.64 -7.91 -3.13
N LEU A 89 7.95 -7.58 -4.23
CA LEU A 89 7.52 -8.56 -5.23
C LEU A 89 8.64 -8.94 -6.21
N SER A 90 9.61 -8.06 -6.43
CA SER A 90 10.77 -8.36 -7.27
C SER A 90 11.69 -9.35 -6.56
N LYS A 91 11.63 -10.63 -6.96
CA LYS A 91 12.61 -11.62 -6.51
C LYS A 91 13.94 -11.38 -7.24
N PRO A 92 15.10 -11.53 -6.56
CA PRO A 92 16.39 -11.51 -7.23
C PRO A 92 16.43 -12.55 -8.36
N ALA A 93 16.90 -12.14 -9.54
CA ALA A 93 17.13 -13.07 -10.63
C ALA A 93 18.15 -14.14 -10.17
N ARG A 94 17.71 -15.39 -10.13
CA ARG A 94 18.63 -16.53 -10.00
C ARG A 94 18.97 -16.99 -11.39
N PHE A 95 20.17 -16.65 -11.86
CA PHE A 95 20.72 -17.27 -13.05
C PHE A 95 21.04 -18.71 -12.70
N ALA A 96 20.36 -19.67 -13.33
CA ALA A 96 20.77 -21.05 -13.25
C ALA A 96 22.17 -21.13 -13.84
N THR A 97 23.15 -21.54 -13.03
CA THR A 97 24.47 -21.91 -13.55
C THR A 97 24.26 -23.23 -14.27
N GLU A 98 24.03 -23.19 -15.59
CA GLU A 98 24.12 -24.38 -16.42
C GLU A 98 25.51 -24.98 -16.21
N THR A 99 25.55 -26.21 -15.70
CA THR A 99 26.75 -27.07 -15.61
C THR A 99 26.64 -28.12 -16.69
#